data_AF-A0A536JZV3-F1
#
_entry.id   AF-A0A536JZV3-F1
#
_cell.length_a   1.000
_cell.length_b   1.000
_cell.length_c   1.000
_cell.angle_alpha   90.00
_cell.angle_beta   90.00
_cell.angle_gamma   90.00
#
_symmetry.space_group_name_H-M   'P 1'
#
loop_
_entity.id
_entity.type
_entity.pdbx_description
1 polymer ?
#
loop_
_entity_poly.entity_id
_entity_poly.type
_entity_poly.pdbx_seq_one_letter_code
_entity_poly.pdbx_strand_id
1 'polypeptide(L)' 'MSLQDEPDGARLITTGEAARLLGVSQPTLNRAVRRGLLHPTLTTPGGHRRFDSAELSAALYFEDEI' A
#
# COMPACT_ATOMS: atom_id res chain seq x y z
N MET A 1 -7.59 -16.13 11.89
CA MET A 1 -6.50 -15.32 11.29
C MET A 1 -7.09 -13.96 10.94
N SER A 2 -7.13 -13.06 11.90
CA SER A 2 -7.60 -11.69 11.69
C SER A 2 -6.58 -10.77 12.34
N LEU A 3 -5.78 -10.07 11.53
CA LEU A 3 -5.21 -8.79 11.94
C LEU A 3 -6.21 -7.75 11.41
N GLN A 4 -7.36 -7.67 12.08
CA GLN A 4 -8.37 -6.65 11.85
C GLN A 4 -8.68 -6.06 13.21
N ASP A 5 -8.01 -4.97 13.57
CA ASP A 5 -8.37 -4.11 14.70
C ASP A 5 -8.16 -2.66 14.20
N GLU A 6 -9.17 -2.01 13.60
CA GLU A 6 -10.13 -1.04 14.20
C GLU A 6 -9.56 0.42 14.18
N PRO A 7 -10.36 1.49 14.36
CA PRO A 7 -10.94 2.33 13.32
C PRO A 7 -10.33 3.76 13.26
N ASP A 8 -9.08 3.93 13.71
CA ASP A 8 -8.33 5.20 13.67
C ASP A 8 -7.30 5.25 12.52
N GLY A 9 -7.74 4.87 11.33
CA GLY A 9 -7.21 5.40 10.07
C GLY A 9 -6.28 4.52 9.23
N ALA A 10 -5.41 3.69 9.81
CA ALA A 10 -4.36 2.99 9.06
C ALA A 10 -4.41 1.47 9.17
N ARG A 11 -4.86 0.78 8.11
CA ARG A 11 -4.79 -0.69 8.00
C ARG A 11 -3.59 -1.09 7.16
N LEU A 12 -2.73 -1.97 7.69
CA LEU A 12 -1.68 -2.62 6.89
C LEU A 12 -2.29 -3.62 5.91
N ILE A 13 -2.30 -3.23 4.63
CA ILE A 13 -2.86 -4.01 3.54
C ILE A 13 -1.77 -4.73 2.73
N THR A 14 -2.15 -5.82 2.08
CA THR A 14 -1.27 -6.60 1.20
C THR A 14 -0.96 -5.87 -0.10
N THR A 15 0.06 -6.32 -0.84
CA THR A 15 0.35 -5.87 -2.21
C THR A 15 -0.88 -5.89 -3.13
N GLY A 16 -1.75 -6.91 -3.02
CA GLY A 16 -2.94 -7.04 -3.85
C GLY A 16 -4.01 -6.00 -3.52
N GLU A 17 -4.26 -5.80 -2.23
CA GLU A 17 -5.17 -4.76 -1.75
C GLU A 17 -4.65 -3.36 -2.06
N ALA A 18 -3.36 -3.10 -1.88
CA ALA A 18 -2.73 -1.83 -2.23
C ALA A 18 -2.84 -1.51 -3.72
N ALA A 19 -2.60 -2.51 -4.58
CA ALA A 19 -2.74 -2.33 -6.03
C ALA A 19 -4.19 -1.97 -6.41
N ARG A 20 -5.16 -2.64 -5.78
CA ARG A 20 -6.59 -2.34 -5.96
C ARG A 20 -6.95 -0.93 -5.47
N LEU A 21 -6.42 -0.52 -4.32
CA LEU A 21 -6.64 0.81 -3.76
C LEU A 21 -6.11 1.92 -4.70
N LEU A 22 -4.91 1.73 -5.26
CA LEU A 22 -4.29 2.67 -6.20
C LEU A 22 -4.82 2.56 -7.65
N GLY A 23 -5.77 1.67 -7.93
CA GLY A 23 -6.28 1.47 -9.29
C GLY A 23 -5.27 0.91 -10.29
N VAL A 24 -4.19 0.25 -9.84
CA VAL A 24 -3.13 -0.33 -10.69
C VAL A 24 -3.07 -1.85 -10.61
N SER A 25 -2.39 -2.48 -11.56
CA SER A 25 -2.11 -3.91 -11.46
C SER A 25 -0.99 -4.20 -10.44
N GLN A 26 -1.02 -5.38 -9.81
CA GLN A 26 0.05 -5.80 -8.89
C GLN A 26 1.46 -5.78 -9.51
N PRO A 27 1.68 -6.17 -10.78
CA PRO A 27 2.99 -5.99 -11.42
C PRO A 27 3.44 -4.54 -11.50
N THR A 28 2.54 -3.59 -11.75
CA THR A 28 2.85 -2.15 -11.77
C THR A 28 3.27 -1.66 -10.40
N LEU A 29 2.52 -2.00 -9.35
CA LEU A 29 2.88 -1.66 -7.97
C LEU A 29 4.25 -2.26 -7.58
N ASN A 30 4.50 -3.53 -7.92
CA ASN A 30 5.81 -4.15 -7.67
C ASN A 30 6.95 -3.45 -8.42
N ARG A 31 6.73 -2.96 -9.66
CA ARG A 31 7.73 -2.16 -10.38
C ARG A 31 7.98 -0.82 -9.71
N ALA A 32 6.95 -0.14 -9.23
CA ALA A 32 7.09 1.12 -8.49
C ALA A 32 7.96 0.91 -7.23
N VAL A 33 7.69 -0.16 -6.47
CA VAL A 33 8.51 -0.52 -5.30
C VAL A 33 9.96 -0.81 -5.68
N ARG A 34 10.19 -1.60 -6.72
CA ARG A 34 11.56 -1.91 -7.19
C ARG A 34 12.33 -0.67 -7.66
N ARG A 35 11.63 0.36 -8.11
CA ARG A 35 12.19 1.64 -8.55
C ARG A 35 12.34 2.65 -7.41
N GLY A 36 11.90 2.33 -6.20
CA GLY A 36 11.92 3.26 -5.05
C GLY A 36 10.88 4.37 -5.12
N LEU A 37 9.87 4.23 -5.99
CA LEU A 37 8.77 5.20 -6.12
C LEU A 37 7.67 4.98 -5.08
N LEU A 38 7.59 3.77 -4.53
CA LEU A 38 6.65 3.40 -3.47
C LEU A 38 7.38 2.52 -2.45
N HIS A 39 7.20 2.78 -1.16
CA HIS A 39 7.84 2.01 -0.11
C HIS A 39 6.79 1.23 0.69
N PRO A 40 6.98 -0.08 0.92
CA PRO A 40 6.15 -0.81 1.86
C PRO A 40 6.51 -0.38 3.29
N THR A 41 5.49 -0.14 4.12
CA THR A 41 5.63 0.16 5.55
C THR A 41 6.32 -0.98 6.30
N LEU A 42 6.05 -2.23 5.88
CA LEU A 42 6.66 -3.42 6.46
C LEU A 42 6.87 -4.49 5.40
N THR A 43 7.98 -5.24 5.52
CA THR A 43 8.18 -6.51 4.80
C THR A 43 8.26 -7.64 5.81
N THR A 44 7.43 -8.67 5.65
CA THR A 44 7.46 -9.84 6.53
C THR A 44 8.72 -10.67 6.28
N PRO A 45 9.13 -11.56 7.23
CA PRO A 45 10.28 -12.45 7.01
C PRO A 45 10.17 -13.31 5.73
N GLY A 46 8.95 -13.65 5.30
CA GLY A 46 8.68 -14.36 4.05
C GLY A 46 8.73 -13.50 2.78
N GLY A 47 9.08 -12.21 2.90
CA GLY A 47 9.20 -11.28 1.77
C GLY A 47 7.87 -10.65 1.31
N HIS A 48 6.76 -10.88 2.03
CA HIS A 48 5.49 -10.25 1.70
C HIS A 48 5.48 -8.79 2.16
N ARG A 49 5.09 -7.90 1.25
CA ARG A 49 5.01 -6.46 1.52
C ARG A 49 3.66 -6.08 2.11
N ARG A 50 3.71 -5.14 3.06
CA ARG A 50 2.54 -4.51 3.67
C ARG A 50 2.64 -3.01 3.50
N PHE A 51 1.50 -2.39 3.22
CA PHE A 51 1.38 -0.97 2.95
C PHE A 51 0.34 -0.37 3.90
N ASP A 52 0.61 0.83 4.38
CA ASP A 52 -0.37 1.61 5.12
C ASP A 52 -1.42 2.16 4.15
N SER A 53 -2.69 1.80 4.36
CA SER A 53 -3.79 2.29 3.50
C SER A 53 -3.97 3.80 3.55
N ALA A 54 -3.73 4.45 4.70
CA ALA A 54 -3.91 5.89 4.87
C ALA A 54 -2.84 6.66 4.09
N GLU A 55 -1.58 6.21 4.17
CA GLU A 55 -0.47 6.78 3.41
C GLU A 55 -0.72 6.71 1.89
N LEU A 56 -1.19 5.55 1.41
CA LEU A 56 -1.53 5.36 0.00
C LEU A 56 -2.69 6.26 -0.45
N SER A 57 -3.74 6.36 0.36
CA SER A 57 -4.87 7.23 0.04
C SER A 57 -4.48 8.70 0.05
N ALA A 58 -3.69 9.14 1.04
CA ALA A 58 -3.18 10.51 1.08
C ALA A 58 -2.37 10.86 -0.17
N ALA A 59 -1.50 9.95 -0.64
CA ALA A 59 -0.72 10.15 -1.87
C ALA A 59 -1.60 10.42 -3.11
N LEU A 60 -2.76 9.74 -3.23
CA LEU A 60 -3.71 10.00 -4.31
C LEU A 60 -4.34 11.39 -4.22
N TYR A 61 -4.70 11.84 -3.01
CA TYR A 61 -5.26 13.17 -2.82
C TYR A 61 -4.26 14.30 -3.08
N PHE A 62 -2.96 14.07 -2.82
CA PHE A 62 -1.92 15.04 -3.16
C PHE A 62 -1.70 15.22 -4.67
N GLU A 63 -2.00 14.20 -5.49
CA GLU A 63 -1.87 14.31 -6.96
C GLU A 63 -3.07 15.02 -7.61
N ASP A 64 -4.24 15.04 -6.97
CA ASP A 64 -5.46 15.69 -7.48
C ASP A 64 -5.50 17.23 -7.25
N GLU A 65 -4.57 17.79 -6.47
CA GLU A 65 -4.55 19.22 -6.08
C GLU A 65 -3.54 20.08 -6.87
N ILE A 66 -3.00 19.57 -7.99
CA ILE A 66 -1.98 20.23 -8.83
C ILE A 66 -2.50 20.55 -10.24
#